data_AF-A0AB34Q7D8-F1
#
_entry.id   AF-A0AB34Q7D8-F1
#
_cell.length_a   1.000
_cell.length_b   1.000
_cell.length_c   1.000
_cell.angle_alpha   90.00
_cell.angle_beta   90.00
_cell.angle_gamma   90.00
#
_symmetry.space_group_name_H-M   'P 1'
#
loop_
_entity.id
_entity.type
_entity.pdbx_description
1 polymer ?
#
loop_
_entity_poly.entity_id
_entity_poly.type
_entity_poly.pdbx_seq_one_letter_code
_entity_poly.pdbx_strand_id
1 'polypeptide(L)' 'MLTKFNTQVRATPMVGGITDFMTVPSGGSCPVFSLGASKWWNAMTINFHCGGDFLAFLRAAGWVILAIAAYAALRIAVT' A
#
# COMPACT_ATOMS: atom_id res chain seq x y z
N MET A 1 4.35 -23.78 -16.98
CA MET A 1 3.55 -22.61 -17.43
C MET A 1 3.50 -21.52 -16.36
N LEU A 2 3.08 -21.85 -15.13
CA LEU A 2 2.94 -20.88 -14.03
C LEU A 2 4.20 -20.06 -13.74
N THR A 3 5.38 -20.70 -13.76
CA THR A 3 6.67 -20.04 -13.51
C THR A 3 7.00 -19.00 -14.58
N LYS A 4 6.81 -19.34 -15.86
CA LYS A 4 7.02 -18.40 -16.99
C LYS A 4 6.06 -17.21 -16.92
N PHE A 5 4.79 -17.48 -16.60
CA PHE A 5 3.77 -16.45 -16.43
C PHE A 5 4.12 -15.51 -15.26
N ASN A 6 4.53 -16.05 -14.10
CA ASN A 6 4.95 -15.25 -12.96
C ASN A 6 6.16 -14.37 -13.30
N THR A 7 7.17 -14.91 -13.99
CA THR A 7 8.32 -14.14 -14.47
C THR A 7 7.90 -12.99 -15.39
N GLN A 8 6.97 -13.24 -16.32
CA GLN A 8 6.47 -12.20 -17.23
C GLN A 8 5.69 -11.11 -16.49
N VAL A 9 4.81 -11.49 -15.55
CA VAL A 9 4.05 -10.52 -14.75
C VAL A 9 4.99 -9.65 -13.91
N ARG A 10 6.00 -10.25 -13.27
CA ARG A 10 7.00 -9.52 -12.47
C ARG A 10 7.88 -8.59 -13.29
N ALA A 11 8.08 -8.89 -14.57
CA ALA A 11 8.85 -8.05 -15.49
C ALA A 11 8.05 -6.84 -16.01
N THR A 12 6.76 -6.71 -15.67
CA THR A 12 5.96 -5.57 -16.12
C THR A 12 6.38 -4.28 -15.41
N PRO A 13 6.36 -3.13 -16.11
CA PRO A 13 6.68 -1.83 -15.52
C PRO A 13 5.72 -1.45 -14.38
N MET A 14 4.49 -1.99 -14.39
CA MET A 14 3.54 -1.82 -13.30
C MET A 14 4.04 -2.45 -11.99
N VAL A 15 4.55 -3.69 -12.04
CA VAL A 15 5.09 -4.37 -10.85
C VAL A 15 6.39 -3.72 -10.40
N GLY A 16 7.25 -3.29 -11.33
CA GLY A 16 8.45 -2.51 -11.02
C GLY A 16 8.12 -1.21 -10.27
N GLY A 17 7.25 -0.37 -10.82
CA GLY A 17 6.87 0.91 -10.20
C GLY A 17 6.21 0.76 -8.82
N ILE A 18 5.40 -0.28 -8.61
CA ILE A 18 4.83 -0.58 -7.28
C ILE A 18 5.93 -0.99 -6.30
N THR A 19 6.87 -1.85 -6.73
CA THR A 19 7.96 -2.33 -5.87
C THR A 19 8.88 -1.17 -5.47
N ASP A 20 9.22 -0.30 -6.42
CA ASP A 20 10.05 0.88 -6.18
C ASP A 20 9.36 1.89 -5.27
N PHE A 21 8.06 2.15 -5.47
CA PHE A 21 7.26 3.03 -4.60
C PHE A 21 7.17 2.51 -3.16
N MET A 22 7.01 1.20 -2.99
CA MET A 22 6.94 0.58 -1.67
C MET A 22 8.32 0.39 -1.02
N THR A 23 9.40 0.51 -1.79
CA THR A 23 10.77 0.47 -1.29
C THR A 23 11.14 1.85 -0.75
N VAL A 24 10.75 2.11 0.50
CA VAL A 24 11.24 3.28 1.23
C VAL A 24 12.64 2.94 1.75
N PRO A 25 13.70 3.73 1.45
CA PRO A 25 15.01 3.56 2.04
C PRO A 25 14.86 3.69 3.56
N SER A 26 15.03 2.59 4.28
CA SER A 26 14.95 2.58 5.73
C SER A 26 16.03 3.50 6.30
N GLY A 27 15.65 4.64 6.90
CA GLY A 27 16.65 5.51 7.52
C GLY A 27 16.18 6.84 8.11
N GLY A 28 14.91 7.22 8.03
CA GLY A 28 14.39 8.45 8.67
C GLY A 28 13.50 8.14 9.86
N SER A 29 13.64 8.92 10.94
CA SER A 29 12.69 8.94 12.06
C SER A 29 11.27 9.13 11.50
N CYS A 30 10.42 8.14 11.73
CA CYS A 30 9.10 8.09 11.16
C CYS A 30 8.28 9.31 11.68
N PRO A 31 7.72 10.15 10.80
CA PRO A 31 7.24 11.48 11.20
C PRO A 31 6.01 11.36 12.10
N VAL A 32 6.14 11.92 13.31
CA VAL A 32 5.07 12.03 14.30
C VAL A 32 4.64 13.48 14.40
N PHE A 33 3.38 13.76 14.10
CA PHE A 33 2.82 15.10 14.22
C PHE A 33 2.12 15.19 15.58
N SER A 34 2.64 16.05 16.47
CA SER A 34 2.03 16.30 17.77
C SER A 34 1.39 17.69 17.77
N LEU A 35 0.09 17.74 18.06
CA LEU A 35 -0.58 18.99 18.41
C LEU A 35 -0.62 19.10 19.93
N GLY A 36 0.02 20.16 20.45
CA GLY A 36 0.00 20.49 21.87
C GLY A 36 -1.42 20.74 22.38
N ALA A 37 -1.64 20.44 23.66
CA ALA A 37 -2.91 20.68 24.32
C ALA A 37 -3.25 22.19 24.34
N SER A 38 -4.54 22.51 24.28
CA SER A 38 -5.04 23.86 24.50
C SER A 38 -6.17 23.86 25.54
N LYS A 39 -6.69 25.04 25.86
CA LYS A 39 -7.91 25.22 26.67
C LYS A 39 -9.12 24.44 26.13
N TRP A 40 -9.14 24.12 24.84
CA TRP A 40 -10.31 23.55 24.15
C TRP A 40 -10.10 22.10 23.68
N TRP A 41 -8.88 21.58 23.71
CA TRP A 41 -8.57 20.20 23.32
C TRP A 41 -7.38 19.61 24.08
N ASN A 42 -7.45 18.31 24.33
CA ASN A 42 -6.31 17.55 24.85
C ASN A 42 -5.23 17.38 23.78
N ALA A 43 -3.98 17.15 24.21
CA ALA A 43 -2.88 16.87 23.29
C ALA A 43 -3.23 15.67 22.39
N MET A 44 -2.99 15.79 21.09
CA MET A 44 -3.19 14.72 20.12
C MET A 44 -1.89 14.45 19.38
N THR A 45 -1.60 13.16 19.22
CA THR A 45 -0.43 12.70 18.47
C THR A 45 -0.91 11.85 17.30
N ILE A 46 -0.47 12.21 16.10
CA ILE A 46 -0.80 11.53 14.86
C ILE A 46 0.44 10.78 14.39
N ASN A 47 0.38 9.45 14.49
CA ASN A 47 1.50 8.54 14.26
C ASN A 47 1.22 7.54 13.11
N PHE A 48 0.40 7.92 12.12
CA PHE A 48 -0.08 6.99 11.08
C PHE A 48 1.05 6.25 10.35
N HIS A 49 2.21 6.87 10.19
CA HIS A 49 3.37 6.26 9.52
C HIS A 49 4.19 5.36 10.45
N CYS A 50 4.20 5.63 11.76
CA CYS A 50 4.98 4.89 12.75
C CYS A 50 4.22 3.70 13.35
N GLY A 51 2.89 3.81 13.47
CA GLY A 51 2.02 2.81 14.11
C GLY A 51 1.66 1.62 13.23
N GLY A 52 2.00 1.66 11.94
CA GLY A 52 1.66 0.60 10.97
C GLY A 52 0.20 0.64 10.47
N ASP A 53 -0.66 1.49 11.04
CA ASP A 53 -2.06 1.64 10.62
C ASP A 53 -2.20 2.08 9.17
N PHE A 54 -1.33 2.98 8.70
CA PHE A 54 -1.32 3.41 7.31
C PHE A 54 -0.91 2.27 6.36
N LEU A 55 0.05 1.44 6.77
CA LEU A 55 0.44 0.25 6.01
C LEU A 55 -0.70 -0.77 5.97
N ALA A 56 -1.41 -0.97 7.09
CA ALA A 56 -2.57 -1.84 7.15
C ALA A 56 -3.69 -1.35 6.21
N PHE A 57 -3.96 -0.05 6.19
CA PHE A 57 -4.90 0.58 5.27
C PHE A 57 -4.51 0.39 3.80
N LEU A 58 -3.27 0.71 3.43
CA LEU A 58 -2.76 0.53 2.07
C LEU A 58 -2.86 -0.93 1.62
N ARG A 59 -2.57 -1.87 2.52
CA ARG A 59 -2.67 -3.30 2.23
C ARG A 59 -4.11 -3.74 2.02
N ALA A 60 -5.06 -3.23 2.83
CA ALA A 60 -6.48 -3.48 2.65
C ALA A 60 -7.00 -2.92 1.31
N ALA A 61 -6.60 -1.69 0.95
CA ALA A 61 -6.92 -1.10 -0.35
C ALA A 61 -6.36 -1.93 -1.51
N GLY A 62 -5.14 -2.46 -1.36
CA GLY A 62 -4.52 -3.37 -2.34
C GLY A 62 -5.34 -4.63 -2.60
N TRP A 63 -5.93 -5.24 -1.56
CA TRP A 63 -6.82 -6.40 -1.71
C TRP A 63 -8.10 -6.08 -2.49
N VAL A 64 -8.68 -4.89 -2.30
CA VAL A 64 -9.86 -4.46 -3.05
C VAL A 64 -9.54 -4.30 -4.54
N ILE A 65 -8.42 -3.66 -4.87
CA ILE A 65 -7.99 -3.49 -6.26
C ILE A 65 -7.70 -4.85 -6.90
N LEU A 66 -7.05 -5.77 -6.18
CA LEU A 66 -6.80 -7.13 -6.65
C LEU A 66 -8.11 -7.87 -6.98
N ALA A 67 -9.12 -7.76 -6.13
CA ALA A 67 -10.42 -8.38 -6.36
C ALA A 67 -11.11 -7.84 -7.64
N ILE A 68 -11.05 -6.53 -7.86
CA ILE A 68 -11.60 -5.89 -9.08
C ILE A 68 -10.85 -6.39 -10.33
N ALA A 69 -9.52 -6.41 -10.28
CA ALA A 69 -8.70 -6.88 -11.39
C ALA A 69 -8.97 -8.37 -11.71
N ALA A 70 -9.12 -9.20 -10.68
CA ALA A 70 -9.44 -10.62 -10.84
C ALA A 70 -10.83 -10.82 -11.47
N TYR A 71 -11.83 -10.05 -11.06
CA TYR A 71 -13.16 -10.08 -11.66
C TYR A 71 -13.14 -9.65 -13.14
N ALA A 72 -12.43 -8.57 -13.46
CA ALA A 72 -12.29 -8.10 -14.84
C ALA A 72 -11.57 -9.14 -15.72
N ALA A 73 -10.50 -9.77 -15.21
CA ALA A 73 -9.78 -10.82 -15.92
C ALA A 73 -10.66 -12.06 -16.17
N LEU A 74 -11.42 -12.51 -15.17
CA LEU A 74 -12.39 -13.59 -15.32
C LEU A 74 -13.43 -13.27 -16.39
N ARG A 75 -13.99 -12.06 -16.37
CA ARG A 75 -14.97 -11.60 -17.37
C ARG A 75 -14.42 -11.69 -18.79
N ILE A 76 -13.18 -11.27 -19.02
CA ILE A 76 -12.52 -11.33 -20.34
C ILE A 76 -12.26 -12.79 -20.75
N ALA A 77 -11.92 -13.66 -19.80
CA ALA A 77 -11.60 -15.06 -20.10
C ALA A 77 -12.83 -15.91 -20.46
N VAL A 78 -14.02 -15.49 -20.04
CA VAL A 78 -15.29 -16.22 -20.30
C VAL A 78 -16.15 -15.60 -21.41
N THR A 79 -15.71 -14.47 -21.99
CA THR A 79 -16.29 -13.86 -23.19
C THR A 79 -15.44 -14.18 -24.40
#